data_AF-A0A3B9H4R9-F1
#
_entry.id   AF-A0A3B9H4R9-F1
#
_cell.length_a   1.000
_cell.length_b   1.000
_cell.length_c   1.000
_cell.angle_alpha   90.00
_cell.angle_beta   90.00
_cell.angle_gamma   90.00
#
_symmetry.space_group_name_H-M   'P 1'
#
loop_
_entity.id
_entity.type
_entity.pdbx_description
1 polymer ?
#
loop_
_entity_poly.entity_id
_entity_poly.type
_entity_poly.pdbx_seq_one_letter_code
_entity_poly.pdbx_strand_id
1 'polypeptide(L)'
;MNSANIDNIVARPKGLVKAKLSRDDIIMRGGMIVIALYLVMSLAFPLYSMFSKSFSTFKYDLSKFEVQVSDDTGQFPPTIVSLESLNGELEAIPNDELSTGSGGRLGVTMFFPDFSFRSPVMYRIRNVDNQGRFLVGSTLVTGTDWQELDSNTFRRVQLRPVRSTGLSNFINYFS
;
A
#
# COMPACT_ATOMS: atom_id res chain seq x y z
N MET A 1 -89.01 2.31 51.48
CA MET A 1 -87.94 2.95 50.67
C MET A 1 -86.82 3.38 51.61
N ASN A 2 -85.67 2.71 51.57
CA ASN A 2 -84.37 3.35 51.35
C ASN A 2 -83.26 2.30 51.43
N SER A 3 -82.68 2.03 50.28
CA SER A 3 -81.50 1.19 50.10
C SER A 3 -80.30 1.84 50.77
N ALA A 4 -79.64 1.12 51.67
CA ALA A 4 -78.29 1.48 52.11
C ALA A 4 -77.32 1.17 50.97
N ASN A 5 -76.81 2.23 50.33
CA ASN A 5 -75.75 2.14 49.34
C ASN A 5 -74.44 1.79 50.05
N ILE A 6 -73.87 0.62 49.73
CA ILE A 6 -72.58 0.17 50.26
C ILE A 6 -71.54 0.56 49.23
N ASP A 7 -70.93 1.73 49.39
CA ASP A 7 -69.84 2.20 48.54
C ASP A 7 -68.60 1.30 48.76
N ASN A 8 -68.39 0.34 47.87
CA ASN A 8 -67.18 -0.48 47.83
C ASN A 8 -66.01 0.35 47.28
N ILE A 9 -65.28 1.02 48.18
CA ILE A 9 -64.06 1.75 47.83
C ILE A 9 -62.93 0.73 47.63
N VAL A 10 -62.78 0.24 46.39
CA VAL A 10 -61.61 -0.54 45.98
C VAL A 10 -60.38 0.37 46.05
N ALA A 11 -59.63 0.28 47.16
CA ALA A 11 -58.35 0.94 47.31
C ALA A 11 -57.36 0.38 46.28
N ARG A 12 -57.18 1.09 45.16
CA ARG A 12 -56.14 0.76 44.18
C ARG A 12 -54.78 1.11 44.78
N PRO A 13 -53.81 0.18 44.86
CA PRO A 13 -52.49 0.49 45.40
C PRO A 13 -51.83 1.58 44.54
N LYS A 14 -51.54 2.72 45.17
CA LYS A 14 -50.89 3.86 44.54
C LYS A 14 -49.38 3.68 44.64
N GLY A 15 -48.80 2.90 43.74
CA GLY A 15 -47.36 2.68 43.66
C GLY A 15 -46.93 2.36 42.23
N LEU A 16 -45.91 3.06 41.72
CA LEU A 16 -45.26 2.71 40.46
C LEU A 16 -44.54 1.37 40.63
N VAL A 17 -45.11 0.28 40.11
CA VAL A 17 -44.46 -1.02 40.06
C VAL A 17 -43.29 -0.93 39.07
N LYS A 18 -42.06 -0.82 39.59
CA LYS A 18 -40.86 -0.90 38.75
C LYS A 18 -40.68 -2.35 38.31
N ALA A 19 -40.73 -2.58 37.00
CA ALA A 19 -40.40 -3.88 36.43
C ALA A 19 -38.96 -4.24 36.82
N LYS A 20 -38.79 -5.25 37.68
CA LYS A 20 -37.48 -5.83 37.98
C LYS A 20 -37.13 -6.79 36.86
N LEU A 21 -35.99 -6.56 36.21
CA LEU A 21 -35.43 -7.52 35.26
C LEU A 21 -35.13 -8.83 36.00
N SER A 22 -35.61 -9.95 35.46
CA SER A 22 -35.26 -11.27 36.00
C SER A 22 -33.77 -11.55 35.78
N ARG A 23 -33.15 -12.40 36.61
CA ARG A 23 -31.78 -12.87 36.36
C ARG A 23 -31.66 -13.55 35.01
N ASP A 24 -32.72 -14.22 34.58
CA ASP A 24 -32.79 -14.91 33.30
C ASP A 24 -32.77 -13.92 32.11
N ASP A 25 -33.52 -12.81 32.19
CA ASP A 25 -33.49 -11.73 31.20
C ASP A 25 -32.09 -11.10 31.07
N ILE A 26 -31.36 -10.98 32.18
CA ILE A 26 -29.99 -10.45 32.19
C ILE A 26 -29.04 -11.41 31.47
N ILE A 27 -29.17 -12.72 31.71
CA ILE A 27 -28.35 -13.74 31.07
C ILE A 27 -28.63 -13.79 29.56
N MET A 28 -29.91 -13.78 29.17
CA MET A 28 -30.31 -13.78 27.76
C MET A 28 -29.80 -12.54 27.02
N ARG A 29 -29.95 -11.35 27.62
CA ARG A 29 -29.40 -10.10 27.06
C ARG A 29 -27.88 -10.10 27.02
N GLY A 30 -27.23 -10.65 28.04
CA GLY A 30 -25.78 -10.82 28.07
C GLY A 30 -25.29 -11.67 26.90
N GLY A 31 -25.93 -12.82 26.66
CA GLY A 31 -25.63 -13.69 25.52
C GLY A 31 -25.81 -12.98 24.17
N MET A 32 -26.92 -12.24 24.00
CA MET A 32 -27.15 -11.45 22.79
C MET A 32 -26.08 -10.38 22.58
N ILE A 33 -25.63 -9.69 23.63
CA ILE A 33 -24.56 -8.69 23.55
C ILE A 33 -23.25 -9.35 23.14
N VAL A 34 -22.89 -10.49 23.75
CA VAL A 34 -21.66 -11.22 23.41
C VAL A 34 -21.67 -11.65 21.95
N ILE A 35 -22.78 -12.20 21.45
CA ILE A 35 -22.92 -12.60 20.05
C ILE A 35 -22.83 -11.37 19.13
N ALA A 36 -23.53 -10.28 19.46
CA ALA A 36 -23.48 -9.05 18.67
C ALA A 36 -22.04 -8.49 18.58
N LEU A 37 -21.32 -8.47 19.70
CA LEU A 37 -19.95 -7.99 19.76
C LEU A 37 -19.01 -8.90 18.96
N TYR A 38 -19.18 -10.22 19.07
CA TYR A 38 -18.45 -11.20 18.28
C TYR A 38 -18.67 -10.97 16.78
N LEU A 39 -19.93 -10.80 16.34
CA LEU A 39 -20.25 -10.58 14.93
C LEU A 39 -19.64 -9.27 14.43
N VAL A 40 -19.76 -8.19 15.18
CA VAL A 40 -19.15 -6.89 14.83
C VAL A 40 -17.63 -7.02 14.71
N MET A 41 -16.96 -7.62 15.69
CA MET A 41 -15.49 -7.77 15.65
C MET A 41 -15.05 -8.69 14.50
N SER A 42 -15.75 -9.80 14.29
CA SER A 42 -15.44 -10.77 13.23
C SER A 42 -15.59 -10.19 11.83
N LEU A 43 -16.46 -9.19 11.64
CA LEU A 43 -16.64 -8.48 10.37
C LEU A 43 -15.71 -7.26 10.25
N ALA A 44 -15.63 -6.43 11.29
CA ALA A 44 -14.86 -5.20 11.26
C ALA A 44 -13.35 -5.44 11.21
N PHE A 45 -12.84 -6.48 11.88
CA PHE A 45 -11.40 -6.72 11.98
C PHE A 45 -10.76 -7.17 10.65
N PRO A 46 -11.31 -8.15 9.90
CA PRO A 46 -10.79 -8.47 8.57
C PRO A 46 -10.89 -7.29 7.60
N LEU A 47 -12.00 -6.54 7.64
CA LEU A 47 -12.19 -5.37 6.79
C LEU A 47 -11.17 -4.27 7.11
N TYR A 48 -10.92 -4.00 8.38
CA TYR A 48 -9.88 -3.09 8.84
C TYR A 48 -8.49 -3.56 8.40
N SER A 49 -8.20 -4.86 8.52
CA SER A 49 -6.90 -5.40 8.11
C SER A 49 -6.67 -5.27 6.59
N MET A 50 -7.69 -5.54 5.78
CA MET A 50 -7.63 -5.36 4.32
C MET A 50 -7.48 -3.88 3.95
N PHE A 51 -8.27 -3.01 4.56
CA PHE A 51 -8.22 -1.56 4.34
C PHE A 51 -6.89 -0.93 4.79
N SER A 52 -6.34 -1.34 5.93
CA SER A 52 -5.04 -0.89 6.43
C SER A 52 -3.91 -1.27 5.46
N LYS A 53 -3.97 -2.47 4.89
CA LYS A 53 -2.99 -2.94 3.90
C LYS A 53 -3.11 -2.19 2.57
N SER A 54 -4.32 -1.81 2.13
CA SER A 54 -4.51 -1.06 0.87
C SER A 54 -3.92 0.36 0.90
N PHE A 55 -3.64 0.93 2.07
CA PHE A 55 -2.93 2.21 2.15
C PHE A 55 -1.42 2.12 1.88
N SER A 56 -0.85 0.91 1.86
CA SER A 56 0.56 0.74 1.47
C SER A 56 0.66 0.73 -0.04
N THR A 57 0.96 1.89 -0.62
CA THR A 57 1.24 2.00 -2.05
C THR A 57 2.72 1.71 -2.29
N PHE A 58 3.03 1.04 -3.40
CA PHE A 58 4.40 0.81 -3.84
C PHE A 58 4.58 1.55 -5.16
N LYS A 59 5.68 2.30 -5.28
CA LYS A 59 5.99 3.07 -6.48
C LYS A 59 7.44 2.84 -6.87
N TYR A 60 7.73 2.81 -8.17
CA TYR A 60 9.10 2.95 -8.64
C TYR A 60 9.50 4.42 -8.51
N ASP A 61 10.33 4.72 -7.54
CA ASP A 61 10.90 6.05 -7.36
C ASP A 61 12.15 6.18 -8.22
N LEU A 62 11.97 6.71 -9.44
CA LEU A 62 13.04 6.81 -10.44
C LEU A 62 14.15 7.78 -10.03
N SER A 63 13.86 8.72 -9.11
CA SER A 63 14.84 9.66 -8.56
C SER A 63 15.94 8.97 -7.74
N LYS A 64 15.70 7.71 -7.33
CA LYS A 64 16.64 6.92 -6.52
C LYS A 64 17.68 6.18 -7.33
N PHE A 65 17.65 6.29 -8.65
CA PHE A 65 18.54 5.55 -9.53
C PHE A 65 19.27 6.49 -10.48
N GLU A 66 20.57 6.29 -10.57
CA GLU A 66 21.42 6.96 -11.54
C GLU A 66 22.01 5.95 -12.49
N VAL A 67 22.15 6.37 -13.75
CA VAL A 67 22.64 5.55 -14.85
C VAL A 67 23.61 6.32 -15.72
N GLN A 68 24.59 5.60 -16.26
CA GLN A 68 25.47 6.09 -17.31
C GLN A 68 25.74 4.97 -18.32
N VAL A 69 25.89 5.37 -19.58
CA VAL A 69 26.19 4.49 -20.70
C VAL A 69 27.56 4.89 -21.24
N SER A 70 28.41 3.91 -21.48
CA SER A 70 29.70 4.16 -22.11
C SER A 70 29.55 4.39 -23.62
N ASP A 71 30.58 4.94 -24.23
CA ASP A 71 30.75 4.85 -25.68
C ASP A 71 31.25 3.45 -26.12
N ASP A 72 31.43 3.27 -27.44
CA ASP A 72 31.95 2.04 -28.05
C ASP A 72 33.39 1.68 -27.63
N THR A 73 34.11 2.62 -27.00
CA THR A 73 35.45 2.41 -26.45
C THR A 73 35.44 2.05 -24.96
N GLY A 74 34.26 1.98 -24.34
CA GLY A 74 34.08 1.68 -22.92
C GLY A 74 34.29 2.89 -22.01
N GLN A 75 34.43 4.10 -22.55
CA GLN A 75 34.58 5.33 -21.76
C GLN A 75 33.21 5.86 -21.34
N PHE A 76 33.05 6.14 -20.05
CA PHE A 76 31.83 6.74 -19.53
C PHE A 76 31.91 8.28 -19.58
N PRO A 77 30.84 8.96 -20.01
CA PRO A 77 30.77 10.41 -19.94
C PRO A 77 30.80 10.88 -18.48
N PRO A 78 31.27 12.11 -18.20
CA PRO A 78 31.26 12.67 -16.85
C PRO A 78 29.84 12.95 -16.35
N THR A 79 28.88 13.15 -17.26
CA THR A 79 27.48 13.44 -16.95
C THR A 79 26.79 12.20 -16.37
N ILE A 80 26.24 12.34 -15.18
CA ILE A 80 25.41 11.33 -14.51
C ILE A 80 23.95 11.71 -14.76
N VAL A 81 23.13 10.75 -15.18
CA VAL A 81 21.71 10.98 -15.48
C VAL A 81 20.86 10.15 -14.52
N SER A 82 19.81 10.74 -13.96
CA SER A 82 18.84 10.00 -13.16
C SER A 82 17.81 9.31 -14.07
N LEU A 83 17.24 8.18 -13.62
CA LEU A 83 16.16 7.55 -14.38
C LEU A 83 14.89 8.42 -14.45
N GLU A 84 14.69 9.31 -13.47
CA GLU A 84 13.60 10.28 -13.51
C GLU A 84 13.78 11.28 -14.65
N SER A 85 14.98 11.86 -14.78
CA SER A 85 15.29 12.79 -15.87
C SER A 85 15.16 12.11 -17.23
N LEU A 86 15.66 10.87 -17.34
CA LEU A 86 15.57 10.09 -18.57
C LEU A 86 14.12 9.75 -18.94
N ASN A 87 13.28 9.43 -17.94
CA ASN A 87 11.85 9.22 -18.17
C ASN A 87 11.11 10.50 -18.55
N GLY A 88 11.51 11.65 -17.99
CA GLY A 88 10.93 12.96 -18.33
C GLY A 88 11.25 13.41 -19.75
N GLU A 89 12.40 13.00 -20.30
CA GLU A 89 12.78 13.28 -21.69
C GLU A 89 12.13 12.30 -22.69
N LEU A 90 12.10 11.01 -22.36
CA LEU A 90 11.63 9.96 -23.27
C LEU A 90 10.12 9.69 -23.16
N GLU A 91 9.48 10.14 -22.09
CA GLU A 91 8.11 9.76 -21.71
C GLU A 91 7.90 8.23 -21.75
N ALA A 92 8.95 7.48 -21.39
CA ALA A 92 8.97 6.01 -21.55
C ALA A 92 7.92 5.31 -20.68
N ILE A 93 7.56 5.89 -19.54
CA ILE A 93 6.57 5.36 -18.60
C ILE A 93 5.71 6.49 -18.06
N PRO A 94 4.37 6.39 -18.17
CA PRO A 94 3.48 7.36 -17.55
C PRO A 94 3.44 7.18 -16.02
N ASN A 95 3.10 8.26 -15.31
CA ASN A 95 3.18 8.31 -13.85
C ASN A 95 2.26 7.32 -13.11
N ASP A 96 1.14 6.95 -13.72
CA ASP A 96 0.17 5.98 -13.22
C ASP A 96 0.73 4.54 -13.26
N GLU A 97 1.50 4.20 -14.31
CA GLU A 97 2.18 2.90 -14.44
C GLU A 97 3.39 2.73 -13.51
N LEU A 98 3.91 3.82 -12.93
CA LEU A 98 4.96 3.74 -11.91
C LEU A 98 4.44 3.17 -10.57
N SER A 99 3.13 3.10 -10.39
CA SER A 99 2.50 2.48 -9.22
C SER A 99 2.37 0.98 -9.41
N THR A 100 2.74 0.21 -8.39
CA THR A 100 2.74 -1.25 -8.46
C THR A 100 2.48 -1.88 -7.09
N GLY A 101 2.53 -3.21 -7.01
CA GLY A 101 2.55 -3.96 -5.74
C GLY A 101 3.97 -4.17 -5.21
N SER A 102 4.08 -4.68 -3.97
CA SER A 102 5.37 -4.99 -3.33
C SER A 102 6.28 -5.94 -4.12
N GLY A 103 5.68 -6.78 -4.98
CA GLY A 103 6.36 -7.74 -5.84
C GLY A 103 6.81 -7.18 -7.19
N GLY A 104 6.46 -5.93 -7.52
CA GLY A 104 6.74 -5.32 -8.82
C GLY A 104 8.20 -5.39 -9.24
N ARG A 105 8.40 -5.52 -10.56
CA ARG A 105 9.69 -5.44 -11.22
C ARG A 105 9.55 -4.57 -12.46
N LEU A 106 10.44 -3.60 -12.61
CA LEU A 106 10.48 -2.74 -13.79
C LEU A 106 11.83 -2.92 -14.48
N GLY A 107 11.82 -3.33 -15.75
CA GLY A 107 13.06 -3.51 -16.51
C GLY A 107 13.69 -2.16 -16.84
N VAL A 108 14.99 -2.00 -16.62
CA VAL A 108 15.68 -0.72 -16.85
C VAL A 108 15.91 -0.43 -18.33
N THR A 109 15.94 -1.46 -19.19
CA THR A 109 16.20 -1.30 -20.63
C THR A 109 15.16 -0.45 -21.35
N MET A 110 13.95 -0.30 -20.81
CA MET A 110 12.90 0.51 -21.44
C MET A 110 13.25 2.01 -21.49
N PHE A 111 14.15 2.47 -20.63
CA PHE A 111 14.66 3.86 -20.67
C PHE A 111 15.77 4.05 -21.71
N PHE A 112 16.09 3.04 -22.51
CA PHE A 112 17.16 3.06 -23.51
C PHE A 112 16.63 2.52 -24.85
N PRO A 113 16.01 3.37 -25.69
CA PRO A 113 15.39 2.94 -26.96
C PRO A 113 16.36 2.24 -27.91
N ASP A 114 17.62 2.68 -27.94
CA ASP A 114 18.68 2.12 -28.77
C ASP A 114 19.39 0.92 -28.12
N PHE A 115 18.85 0.39 -27.01
CA PHE A 115 19.44 -0.73 -26.30
C PHE A 115 19.55 -1.97 -27.20
N SER A 116 20.75 -2.54 -27.24
CA SER A 116 21.00 -3.84 -27.87
C SER A 116 21.85 -4.70 -26.95
N PHE A 117 21.38 -5.91 -26.64
CA PHE A 117 22.11 -6.87 -25.79
C PHE A 117 23.41 -7.39 -26.43
N ARG A 118 23.64 -7.09 -27.71
CA ARG A 118 24.87 -7.45 -28.44
C ARG A 118 25.82 -6.26 -28.58
N SER A 119 25.45 -5.09 -28.06
CA SER A 119 26.26 -3.88 -28.15
C SER A 119 27.55 -4.03 -27.33
N PRO A 120 28.69 -3.47 -27.80
CA PRO A 120 29.92 -3.43 -27.02
C PRO A 120 29.86 -2.43 -25.86
N VAL A 121 28.84 -1.57 -25.80
CA VAL A 121 28.71 -0.56 -24.74
C VAL A 121 28.47 -1.17 -23.37
N MET A 122 28.98 -0.47 -22.36
CA MET A 122 28.87 -0.79 -20.95
C MET A 122 27.84 0.12 -20.30
N TYR A 123 27.12 -0.42 -19.32
CA TYR A 123 26.15 0.31 -18.52
C TYR A 123 26.61 0.31 -17.08
N ARG A 124 26.42 1.44 -16.40
CA ARG A 124 26.53 1.48 -14.94
C ARG A 124 25.26 2.02 -14.32
N ILE A 125 24.83 1.38 -13.23
CA ILE A 125 23.67 1.76 -12.45
C ILE A 125 24.04 1.77 -10.96
N ARG A 126 23.51 2.74 -10.22
CA ARG A 126 23.60 2.76 -8.74
C ARG A 126 22.32 3.27 -8.12
N ASN A 127 22.17 2.98 -6.83
CA ASN A 127 21.22 3.69 -6.00
C ASN A 127 21.83 5.03 -5.55
N VAL A 128 21.01 6.07 -5.48
CA VAL A 128 21.38 7.38 -4.91
C VAL A 128 21.49 7.28 -3.38
N ASP A 129 20.64 6.47 -2.75
CA ASP A 129 20.61 6.22 -1.32
C ASP A 129 20.35 4.74 -0.99
N ASN A 130 20.35 4.40 0.30
CA ASN A 130 20.10 3.04 0.78
C ASN A 130 18.60 2.63 0.78
N GLN A 131 17.70 3.49 0.28
CA GLN A 131 16.28 3.16 0.12
C GLN A 131 16.01 2.56 -1.27
N GLY A 132 16.81 2.96 -2.27
CA GLY A 132 16.80 2.37 -3.61
C GLY A 132 17.19 0.89 -3.58
N ARG A 133 16.52 0.09 -4.40
CA ARG A 133 16.83 -1.33 -4.57
C ARG A 133 16.57 -1.77 -6.00
N PHE A 134 17.48 -2.56 -6.55
CA PHE A 134 17.30 -3.19 -7.86
C PHE A 134 17.89 -4.60 -7.85
N LEU A 135 17.48 -5.40 -8.83
CA LEU A 135 18.00 -6.72 -9.08
C LEU A 135 18.93 -6.67 -10.29
N VAL A 136 20.03 -7.41 -10.23
CA VAL A 136 20.81 -7.81 -11.40
C VAL A 136 20.60 -9.31 -11.57
N GLY A 137 19.67 -9.71 -12.44
CA GLY A 137 19.20 -11.09 -12.50
C GLY A 137 18.47 -11.48 -11.21
N SER A 138 19.12 -12.30 -10.37
CA SER A 138 18.59 -12.73 -9.06
C SER A 138 19.25 -12.04 -7.87
N THR A 139 20.32 -11.28 -8.10
CA THR A 139 21.10 -10.65 -7.03
C THR A 139 20.49 -9.31 -6.67
N LEU A 140 20.14 -9.12 -5.40
CA LEU A 140 19.62 -7.85 -4.88
C LEU A 140 20.76 -6.90 -4.54
N VAL A 141 20.71 -5.70 -5.12
CA VAL A 141 21.64 -4.61 -4.85
C VAL A 141 20.90 -3.51 -4.10
N THR A 142 21.43 -3.14 -2.94
CA THR A 142 20.87 -2.10 -2.06
C THR A 142 21.88 -1.01 -1.68
N GLY A 143 23.13 -1.13 -2.15
CA GLY A 143 24.19 -0.16 -1.89
C GLY A 143 24.21 0.97 -2.91
N THR A 144 25.05 1.98 -2.65
CA THR A 144 25.23 3.17 -3.51
C THR A 144 26.42 3.05 -4.48
N ASP A 145 27.14 1.93 -4.44
CA ASP A 145 28.29 1.70 -5.31
C ASP A 145 27.83 1.40 -6.74
N TRP A 146 28.58 1.93 -7.71
CA TRP A 146 28.34 1.68 -9.12
C TRP A 146 28.41 0.19 -9.44
N GLN A 147 27.35 -0.33 -10.07
CA GLN A 147 27.35 -1.65 -10.67
C GLN A 147 27.60 -1.48 -12.15
N GLU A 148 28.80 -1.82 -12.60
CA GLU A 148 29.18 -1.83 -14.01
C GLU A 148 28.83 -3.17 -14.64
N LEU A 149 28.12 -3.13 -15.77
CA LEU A 149 27.48 -4.28 -16.40
C LEU A 149 27.65 -4.19 -17.92
N ASP A 150 27.92 -5.33 -18.55
CA ASP A 150 27.84 -5.44 -20.01
C ASP A 150 26.37 -5.39 -20.49
N SER A 151 26.18 -5.10 -21.78
CA SER A 151 24.86 -5.02 -22.42
C SER A 151 23.98 -6.28 -22.21
N ASN A 152 24.56 -7.48 -22.21
CA ASN A 152 23.83 -8.74 -22.07
C ASN A 152 23.41 -9.01 -20.61
N THR A 153 24.17 -8.52 -19.64
CA THR A 153 23.83 -8.56 -18.21
C THR A 153 22.83 -7.46 -17.87
N PHE A 154 22.97 -6.27 -18.47
CA PHE A 154 22.11 -5.11 -18.23
C PHE A 154 20.63 -5.37 -18.53
N ARG A 155 20.31 -6.18 -19.54
CA ARG A 155 18.91 -6.58 -19.84
C ARG A 155 18.18 -7.27 -18.69
N ARG A 156 18.94 -7.78 -17.71
CA ARG A 156 18.41 -8.48 -16.53
C ARG A 156 18.28 -7.56 -15.32
N VAL A 157 18.55 -6.26 -15.49
CA VAL A 157 18.42 -5.27 -14.42
C VAL A 157 16.95 -4.90 -14.25
N GLN A 158 16.46 -5.05 -13.02
CA GLN A 158 15.06 -4.80 -12.68
C GLN A 158 14.97 -3.94 -11.42
N LEU A 159 14.32 -2.77 -11.52
CA LEU A 159 14.05 -1.92 -10.36
C LEU A 159 13.01 -2.60 -9.46
N ARG A 160 13.20 -2.42 -8.16
CA ARG A 160 12.22 -2.84 -7.14
C ARG A 160 11.49 -1.59 -6.65
N PRO A 161 10.18 -1.68 -6.42
CA PRO A 161 9.45 -0.54 -5.93
C PRO A 161 9.80 -0.27 -4.47
N VAL A 162 9.74 0.99 -4.09
CA VAL A 162 9.90 1.45 -2.71
C VAL A 162 8.50 1.60 -2.11
N ARG A 163 8.38 1.30 -0.81
CA ARG A 163 7.13 1.52 -0.09
C ARG A 163 6.92 3.02 0.04
N SER A 164 5.84 3.53 -0.53
CA SER A 164 5.41 4.91 -0.32
C SER A 164 4.25 4.90 0.68
N THR A 165 4.30 5.83 1.63
CA THR A 165 3.21 6.08 2.57
C THR A 165 2.61 7.43 2.20
N GLY A 166 1.36 7.46 1.71
CA GLY A 166 0.74 8.75 1.40
C GLY A 166 -0.76 8.68 1.12
N LEU A 167 -1.55 9.39 1.95
CA LEU A 167 -2.90 9.85 1.61
C LEU A 167 -2.90 10.80 0.38
N SER A 168 -1.74 11.39 0.05
CA SER A 168 -1.57 12.41 -1.00
C SER A 168 -1.84 11.90 -2.41
N ASN A 169 -1.61 10.61 -2.69
CA ASN A 169 -1.94 10.02 -4.00
C ASN A 169 -3.45 9.76 -4.17
N PHE A 170 -4.21 9.68 -3.07
CA PHE A 170 -5.66 9.51 -3.12
C PHE A 170 -6.36 10.80 -3.61
N ILE A 171 -5.82 11.98 -3.26
CA ILE A 171 -6.38 13.27 -3.72
C ILE A 171 -6.17 13.45 -5.23
N ASN A 172 -5.00 13.06 -5.76
CA ASN A 172 -4.71 13.17 -7.20
C ASN A 172 -5.51 12.19 -8.07
N TYR A 173 -6.05 11.09 -7.50
CA TYR A 173 -6.85 10.11 -8.24
C TYR A 173 -8.35 10.46 -8.30
N PHE A 174 -8.81 11.39 -7.45
CA PHE A 174 -10.22 11.80 -7.34
C PHE A 174 -10.42 13.32 -7.55
N SER A 175 -9.41 14.06 -8.04
CA SER A 175 -9.53 15.45 -8.48
C SER A 175 -9.65 15.55 -9.99
#